data_AF-A0A7S1UAG0-F1
#
_entry.id   AF-A0A7S1UAG0-F1
#
_cell.length_a   1.000
_cell.length_b   1.000
_cell.length_c   1.000
_cell.angle_alpha   90.00
_cell.angle_beta   90.00
_cell.angle_gamma   90.00
#
_symmetry.space_group_name_H-M   'P 1'
#
loop_
_entity.id
_entity.type
_entity.pdbx_description
1 polymer ?
#
loop_
_entity_poly.entity_id
_entity_poly.type
_entity_poly.pdbx_seq_one_letter_code
_entity_poly.pdbx_strand_id
1 'polypeptide(L)'
;YVTKCSGEGIYFAAKSGRMAGEAVVKAMKGGSRLPTEKDIRDLYLKPYDKLYGATYTVLDILQKVFYSNNGAREAFVEMCESEYVQKVTFDSYLYKKVQGNNPVEDIKLLFTTVGSLFRGNALAEPDREFSNPKESLNRI
;
A
#
# COMPACT_ATOMS: atom_id res chain seq x y z
N TYR A 1 4.30 3.30 -10.24
CA TYR A 1 3.59 2.50 -9.23
C TYR A 1 4.57 1.53 -8.57
N VAL A 2 4.92 1.73 -7.30
CA VAL A 2 5.68 0.76 -6.51
C VAL A 2 4.97 0.66 -5.17
N THR A 3 4.59 -0.54 -4.74
CA THR A 3 4.02 -0.75 -3.40
C THR A 3 5.14 -0.61 -2.39
N LYS A 4 5.10 0.43 -1.57
CA LYS A 4 6.23 0.75 -0.68
C LYS A 4 6.24 -0.03 0.64
N CYS A 5 5.14 -0.71 1.01
CA CYS A 5 5.01 -1.28 2.37
C CYS A 5 4.32 -2.66 2.48
N SER A 6 3.86 -3.30 1.39
CA SER A 6 3.06 -4.54 1.50
C SER A 6 3.82 -5.84 1.19
N GLY A 7 5.07 -5.78 0.71
CA GLY A 7 5.80 -6.97 0.26
C GLY A 7 5.24 -7.62 -1.02
N GLU A 8 4.24 -7.02 -1.67
CA GLU A 8 3.56 -7.59 -2.84
C GLU A 8 4.07 -7.06 -4.19
N GLY A 9 5.23 -6.40 -4.20
CA GLY A 9 5.76 -5.74 -5.40
C GLY A 9 5.89 -6.68 -6.60
N ILE A 10 6.30 -7.93 -6.38
CA ILE A 10 6.39 -8.96 -7.43
C ILE A 10 5.03 -9.27 -8.03
N TYR A 11 3.99 -9.39 -7.19
CA TYR A 11 2.62 -9.67 -7.65
C TYR A 11 2.09 -8.52 -8.51
N PHE A 12 2.21 -7.27 -8.04
CA PHE A 12 1.73 -6.12 -8.80
C PHE A 12 2.51 -5.92 -10.10
N ALA A 13 3.82 -6.15 -10.12
CA ALA A 13 4.63 -6.10 -11.33
C ALA A 13 4.19 -7.16 -12.35
N ALA A 14 4.02 -8.42 -11.91
CA ALA A 14 3.57 -9.51 -12.78
C ALA A 14 2.14 -9.27 -13.31
N LYS A 15 1.24 -8.78 -12.45
CA LYS A 15 -0.15 -8.48 -12.82
C LYS A 15 -0.24 -7.31 -13.78
N SER A 16 0.50 -6.23 -13.51
CA SER A 16 0.65 -5.06 -14.39
C SER A 16 1.18 -5.48 -15.76
N GLY A 17 2.26 -6.27 -15.79
CA GLY A 17 2.86 -6.77 -17.05
C GLY A 17 1.88 -7.60 -17.88
N ARG A 18 1.11 -8.50 -17.25
CA ARG A 18 0.06 -9.27 -17.94
C ARG A 18 -1.00 -8.35 -18.55
N MET A 19 -1.55 -7.42 -17.76
CA MET A 19 -2.60 -6.50 -18.23
C MET A 19 -2.10 -5.59 -19.36
N ALA A 20 -0.87 -5.09 -19.26
CA ALA A 20 -0.25 -4.28 -20.30
C ALA A 20 -0.08 -5.09 -21.60
N GLY A 21 0.38 -6.35 -21.52
CA GLY A 21 0.49 -7.25 -22.67
C GLY A 21 -0.87 -7.51 -23.35
N GLU A 22 -1.90 -7.82 -22.57
CA GLU A 22 -3.27 -8.00 -23.07
C GLU A 22 -3.80 -6.73 -23.76
N ALA A 23 -3.55 -5.56 -23.19
CA ALA A 23 -3.94 -4.28 -23.76
C ALA A 23 -3.23 -3.99 -25.09
N VAL A 24 -1.92 -4.27 -25.18
CA VAL A 24 -1.14 -4.11 -26.42
C VAL A 24 -1.68 -5.03 -27.51
N VAL A 25 -1.87 -6.32 -27.21
CA VAL A 25 -2.42 -7.29 -28.18
C VAL A 25 -3.79 -6.84 -28.68
N LYS A 26 -4.67 -6.38 -27.78
CA LYS A 26 -6.00 -5.87 -28.12
C LYS A 26 -5.92 -4.60 -28.97
N ALA A 27 -5.01 -3.69 -28.64
CA ALA A 27 -4.80 -2.46 -29.41
C ALA A 27 -4.30 -2.78 -30.82
N MET A 28 -3.39 -3.75 -30.98
CA MET A 28 -2.79 -4.09 -32.27
C MET A 28 -3.77 -4.69 -33.29
N LYS A 29 -4.97 -5.13 -32.88
CA LYS A 29 -5.99 -5.74 -33.76
C LYS A 29 -5.38 -6.80 -34.69
N GLY A 30 -4.65 -7.76 -34.12
CA GLY A 30 -3.99 -8.81 -34.89
C GLY A 30 -2.78 -8.35 -35.72
N GLY A 31 -2.17 -7.21 -35.38
CA GLY A 31 -1.00 -6.66 -36.08
C GLY A 31 -1.34 -5.67 -37.19
N SER A 32 -2.63 -5.39 -37.44
CA SER A 32 -3.09 -4.45 -38.48
C SER A 32 -2.78 -2.98 -38.17
N ARG A 33 -2.44 -2.65 -36.92
CA ARG A 33 -2.01 -1.30 -36.52
C ARG A 33 -1.09 -1.34 -35.31
N LEU A 34 -0.32 -0.28 -35.12
CA LEU A 34 0.40 -0.05 -33.87
C LEU A 34 -0.52 0.56 -32.79
N PRO A 35 -0.29 0.24 -31.49
CA PRO A 35 -0.99 0.89 -30.40
C PRO A 35 -0.65 2.38 -30.34
N THR A 36 -1.66 3.21 -30.07
CA THR A 36 -1.46 4.63 -29.75
C THR A 36 -1.37 4.84 -28.23
N GLU A 37 -0.86 5.99 -27.80
CA GLU A 37 -0.86 6.37 -26.38
C GLU A 37 -2.29 6.32 -25.80
N LYS A 38 -3.29 6.77 -26.56
CA LYS A 38 -4.69 6.73 -26.15
C LYS A 38 -5.16 5.29 -25.90
N ASP A 39 -4.79 4.34 -26.75
CA ASP A 39 -5.14 2.94 -26.56
C ASP A 39 -4.56 2.39 -25.26
N ILE A 40 -3.30 2.71 -24.95
CA ILE A 40 -2.64 2.25 -23.71
C ILE A 40 -3.30 2.89 -22.49
N ARG A 41 -3.66 4.18 -22.55
CA ARG A 41 -4.39 4.87 -21.48
C ARG A 41 -5.75 4.21 -21.23
N ASP A 42 -6.48 3.87 -22.29
CA ASP A 42 -7.85 3.37 -22.19
C ASP A 42 -7.91 1.87 -21.87
N LEU A 43 -7.01 1.05 -22.43
CA LEU A 43 -7.04 -0.41 -22.32
C LEU A 43 -6.18 -0.95 -21.18
N TYR A 44 -5.18 -0.20 -20.72
CA TYR A 44 -4.30 -0.63 -19.63
C TYR A 44 -4.38 0.30 -18.41
N LEU A 45 -4.01 1.57 -18.54
CA LEU A 45 -3.84 2.44 -17.37
C LEU A 45 -5.16 2.66 -16.62
N LYS A 46 -6.24 3.03 -17.32
CA LYS A 46 -7.56 3.22 -16.69
C LYS A 46 -8.08 1.95 -15.97
N PRO A 47 -8.08 0.75 -16.60
CA PRO A 47 -8.45 -0.49 -15.91
C PRO A 47 -7.54 -0.81 -14.71
N TYR A 48 -6.23 -0.62 -14.84
CA TYR A 48 -5.27 -0.88 -13.78
C TYR A 48 -5.49 0.06 -12.58
N ASP A 49 -5.64 1.36 -12.83
CA ASP A 49 -5.93 2.36 -11.81
C ASP A 49 -7.30 2.13 -11.16
N LYS A 50 -8.31 1.69 -11.92
CA LYS A 50 -9.61 1.31 -11.36
C LYS A 50 -9.50 0.14 -10.39
N LEU A 51 -8.60 -0.81 -10.63
CA LEU A 51 -8.41 -1.98 -9.78
C LEU A 51 -7.52 -1.69 -8.56
N TYR A 52 -6.46 -0.90 -8.74
CA TYR A 52 -5.37 -0.82 -7.76
C TYR A 52 -5.02 0.62 -7.33
N GLY A 53 -5.54 1.64 -7.98
CA GLY A 53 -5.23 3.04 -7.68
C GLY A 53 -5.58 3.44 -6.25
N ALA A 54 -6.72 2.96 -5.74
CA ALA A 54 -7.11 3.15 -4.35
C ALA A 54 -6.12 2.49 -3.39
N THR A 55 -5.72 1.25 -3.66
CA THR A 55 -4.74 0.51 -2.86
C THR A 55 -3.40 1.24 -2.79
N TYR A 56 -2.88 1.73 -3.92
CA TYR A 56 -1.64 2.51 -3.92
C TYR A 56 -1.76 3.82 -3.14
N THR A 57 -2.90 4.50 -3.25
CA THR A 57 -3.16 5.76 -2.54
C THR A 57 -3.16 5.53 -1.02
N VAL A 58 -3.87 4.49 -0.58
CA VAL A 58 -3.93 4.09 0.83
C VAL A 58 -2.53 3.78 1.36
N LEU A 59 -1.77 2.94 0.66
CA LEU A 59 -0.41 2.56 1.09
C LEU A 59 0.53 3.78 1.17
N ASP A 60 0.41 4.75 0.26
CA ASP A 60 1.22 5.97 0.28
C ASP A 60 0.84 6.89 1.46
N ILE A 61 -0.46 6.99 1.78
CA ILE A 61 -0.94 7.72 2.97
C ILE A 61 -0.44 7.06 4.25
N LEU A 62 -0.63 5.74 4.37
CA LEU A 62 -0.13 4.97 5.51
C LEU A 62 1.37 5.21 5.70
N GLN A 63 2.14 5.13 4.62
CA GLN A 63 3.57 5.35 4.72
C GLN A 63 3.91 6.77 5.18
N LYS A 64 3.25 7.80 4.64
CA LYS A 64 3.49 9.19 5.01
C LYS A 64 3.14 9.49 6.47
N VAL A 65 2.03 8.93 6.97
CA VAL A 65 1.56 9.17 8.34
C VAL A 65 2.42 8.38 9.32
N PHE A 66 2.49 7.06 9.17
CA PHE A 66 3.05 6.17 10.18
C PHE A 66 4.58 6.20 10.25
N TYR A 67 5.29 6.60 9.19
CA TYR A 67 6.76 6.70 9.21
C TYR A 67 7.30 8.10 9.49
N SER A 68 6.43 9.06 9.85
CA SER A 68 6.81 10.47 10.06
C SER A 68 7.63 10.71 11.33
N ASN A 69 7.34 10.02 12.43
CA ASN A 69 8.06 10.10 13.71
C ASN A 69 7.90 8.78 14.50
N ASN A 70 8.57 8.61 15.65
CA ASN A 70 8.51 7.35 16.38
C ASN A 70 7.15 7.10 17.05
N GLY A 71 6.47 8.11 17.59
CA GLY A 71 5.10 7.95 18.13
C GLY A 71 4.12 7.42 17.08
N ALA A 72 4.21 7.89 15.84
CA ALA A 72 3.44 7.35 14.72
C ALA A 72 3.82 5.90 14.38
N ARG A 73 5.10 5.52 14.50
CA ARG A 73 5.56 4.15 14.27
C ARG A 73 5.11 3.20 15.38
N GLU A 74 5.13 3.63 16.63
CA GLU A 74 4.65 2.83 17.77
C GLU A 74 3.15 2.59 17.66
N ALA A 75 2.38 3.63 17.33
CA ALA A 75 0.95 3.47 17.10
C ALA A 75 0.62 2.64 15.83
N PHE A 76 1.54 2.55 14.85
CA PHE A 76 1.43 1.55 13.78
C PHE A 76 1.58 0.13 14.32
N VAL A 77 2.52 -0.10 15.24
CA VAL A 77 2.74 -1.40 15.88
C VAL A 77 1.52 -1.79 16.71
N GLU A 78 0.96 -0.89 17.52
CA GLU A 78 -0.27 -1.12 18.27
C GLU A 78 -1.45 -1.48 17.35
N MET A 79 -1.59 -0.79 16.21
CA MET A 79 -2.60 -1.15 15.20
C MET A 79 -2.41 -2.58 14.69
N CYS A 80 -1.18 -3.06 14.54
CA CYS A 80 -0.89 -4.43 14.08
C CYS A 80 -1.30 -5.50 15.09
N GLU A 81 -1.52 -5.16 16.37
CA GLU A 81 -2.02 -6.10 17.38
C GLU A 81 -3.51 -6.44 17.20
N SER A 82 -4.25 -5.62 16.44
CA SER A 82 -5.67 -5.86 16.16
C SER A 82 -5.89 -7.14 15.35
N GLU A 83 -6.71 -8.06 15.86
CA GLU A 83 -7.11 -9.29 15.15
C GLU A 83 -7.70 -9.00 13.77
N TYR A 84 -8.44 -7.89 13.63
CA TYR A 84 -9.01 -7.48 12.35
C TYR A 84 -7.91 -7.06 11.36
N VAL A 85 -6.92 -6.28 11.80
CA VAL A 85 -5.79 -5.86 10.95
C VAL A 85 -4.96 -7.06 10.54
N GLN A 86 -4.72 -7.99 11.46
CA GLN A 86 -4.04 -9.25 11.16
C GLN A 86 -4.81 -10.07 10.14
N LYS A 87 -6.13 -10.24 10.34
CA LYS A 87 -6.99 -10.98 9.42
C LYS A 87 -6.98 -10.39 8.01
N VAL A 88 -7.18 -9.08 7.86
CA VAL A 88 -7.15 -8.41 6.55
C VAL A 88 -5.76 -8.53 5.89
N THR A 89 -4.69 -8.40 6.68
CA THR A 89 -3.31 -8.53 6.18
C THR A 89 -3.02 -9.96 5.70
N PHE A 90 -3.34 -10.97 6.50
CA PHE A 90 -3.15 -12.37 6.14
C PHE A 90 -4.06 -12.79 4.99
N ASP A 91 -5.30 -12.33 4.94
CA ASP A 91 -6.23 -12.63 3.85
C ASP A 91 -5.73 -12.02 2.53
N SER A 92 -5.25 -10.77 2.55
CA SER A 92 -4.62 -10.15 1.39
C SER A 92 -3.37 -10.93 0.95
N TYR A 93 -2.55 -11.35 1.92
CA TYR A 93 -1.31 -12.07 1.63
C TYR A 93 -1.54 -13.46 1.05
N LEU A 94 -2.43 -14.25 1.67
CA LEU A 94 -2.67 -15.66 1.33
C LEU A 94 -3.56 -15.81 0.10
N TYR A 95 -4.63 -15.02 0.02
CA TYR A 95 -5.63 -15.21 -1.02
C TYR A 95 -5.47 -14.25 -2.20
N LYS A 96 -4.52 -13.29 -2.11
CA LYS A 96 -4.23 -12.29 -3.16
C LYS A 96 -5.47 -11.58 -3.68
N LYS A 97 -6.47 -11.50 -2.81
CA LYS A 97 -7.71 -10.77 -2.96
C LYS A 97 -7.70 -9.81 -1.79
N VAL A 98 -7.70 -8.51 -2.10
CA VAL A 98 -8.32 -7.56 -1.17
C VAL A 98 -9.76 -8.09 -1.05
N GLN A 99 -10.14 -8.63 0.12
CA GLN A 99 -11.49 -9.15 0.27
C GLN A 99 -12.44 -8.04 -0.16
N GLY A 100 -13.20 -8.29 -1.23
CA GLY A 100 -14.18 -7.36 -1.77
C GLY A 100 -15.41 -7.23 -0.88
N ASN A 101 -15.25 -7.32 0.43
CA ASN A 101 -16.31 -7.17 1.40
C ASN A 101 -16.14 -5.80 2.05
N ASN A 102 -16.64 -4.80 1.33
CA ASN A 102 -16.87 -3.44 1.79
C ASN A 102 -15.61 -2.53 1.83
N PRO A 103 -15.15 -2.01 0.67
CA PRO A 103 -14.10 -0.97 0.62
C PRO A 103 -14.45 0.27 1.47
N VAL A 104 -15.72 0.49 1.81
CA VAL A 104 -16.15 1.52 2.75
C VAL A 104 -15.72 1.19 4.19
N GLU A 105 -15.73 -0.07 4.59
CA GLU A 105 -15.23 -0.51 5.90
C GLU A 105 -13.71 -0.45 5.98
N ASP A 106 -12.99 -0.84 4.91
CA ASP A 106 -11.53 -0.70 4.86
C ASP A 106 -11.11 0.76 4.95
N ILE A 107 -11.78 1.64 4.20
CA ILE A 107 -11.56 3.08 4.23
C ILE A 107 -11.97 3.66 5.59
N LYS A 108 -13.10 3.23 6.16
CA LYS A 108 -13.53 3.65 7.50
C LYS A 108 -12.52 3.23 8.55
N LEU A 109 -12.05 1.98 8.56
CA LEU A 109 -11.03 1.52 9.50
C LEU A 109 -9.78 2.38 9.33
N LEU A 110 -9.32 2.57 8.09
CA LEU A 110 -8.16 3.41 7.81
C LEU A 110 -8.31 4.82 8.37
N PHE A 111 -9.45 5.48 8.13
CA PHE A 111 -9.73 6.82 8.65
C PHE A 111 -9.92 6.87 10.16
N THR A 112 -10.55 5.84 10.74
CA THR A 112 -10.77 5.78 12.18
C THR A 112 -9.43 5.58 12.88
N THR A 113 -8.59 4.69 12.37
CA THR A 113 -7.25 4.44 12.90
C THR A 113 -6.33 5.64 12.69
N VAL A 114 -6.29 6.22 11.49
CA VAL A 114 -5.53 7.45 11.22
C VAL A 114 -6.02 8.60 12.10
N GLY A 115 -7.33 8.76 12.31
CA GLY A 115 -7.92 9.77 13.19
C GLY A 115 -7.55 9.58 14.66
N SER A 116 -7.60 8.35 15.16
CA SER A 116 -7.12 7.98 16.50
C SER A 116 -5.63 8.27 16.67
N LEU A 117 -4.83 8.00 15.63
CA LEU A 117 -3.39 8.26 15.61
C LEU A 117 -3.03 9.74 15.55
N PHE A 118 -3.73 10.54 14.75
CA PHE A 118 -3.52 11.99 14.74
C PHE A 118 -3.84 12.59 16.11
N ARG A 119 -4.88 12.07 16.78
CA ARG A 119 -5.22 12.48 18.14
C ARG A 119 -4.17 12.03 19.16
N GLY A 120 -3.67 10.80 19.04
CA GLY A 120 -2.59 10.27 19.88
C GLY A 120 -1.28 11.02 19.71
N ASN A 121 -0.85 11.27 18.46
CA ASN A 121 0.35 12.05 18.14
C ASN A 121 0.26 13.51 18.60
N ALA A 122 -0.92 14.13 18.56
CA ALA A 122 -1.10 15.48 19.08
C ALA A 122 -0.94 15.56 20.62
N LEU A 123 -1.05 14.42 21.30
CA LEU A 123 -0.93 14.30 22.76
C LEU A 123 0.37 13.61 23.21
N ALA A 124 1.18 13.11 22.27
CA ALA A 124 2.39 12.36 22.56
C ALA A 124 3.53 13.29 22.99
N GLU A 125 4.26 12.90 24.03
CA GLU A 125 5.47 13.59 24.46
C GLU A 125 6.59 13.45 23.41
N PRO A 126 7.47 14.46 23.23
CA PRO A 126 8.56 14.38 22.28
C PRO A 126 9.55 13.26 22.64
N ASP A 127 10.04 12.57 21.60
CA ASP A 127 10.97 11.45 21.75
C ASP A 127 12.19 11.81 22.59
N ARG A 128 12.54 10.93 23.54
CA ARG A 128 13.80 11.06 24.28
C ARG A 128 14.95 10.57 23.41
N GLU A 129 16.04 11.33 23.36
CA GLU A 129 17.28 10.86 22.73
C GLU A 129 17.81 9.63 23.46
N PHE A 130 17.79 8.48 22.78
CA PHE A 130 18.38 7.24 23.29
C PHE A 130 19.81 7.10 22.77
N SER A 131 20.77 7.11 23.69
CA SER A 131 22.19 6.85 23.40
C SER A 131 22.60 5.52 24.03
N ASN A 132 22.89 4.52 23.19
CA ASN A 132 23.45 3.23 23.63
C ASN A 132 24.88 3.04 23.08
N PRO A 133 25.89 3.69 23.70
CA PRO A 133 27.27 3.65 23.23
C PRO A 133 27.90 2.26 23.40
N LYS A 134 27.44 1.44 24.35
CA LYS A 134 28.03 0.11 24.62
C LYS A 134 27.76 -0.90 23.50
N GLU A 135 26.56 -0.89 22.95
CA GLU A 135 26.17 -1.84 21.89
C GLU A 135 26.69 -1.42 20.51
N SER A 136 26.81 -0.11 20.27
CA SER A 136 27.34 0.45 19.02
C SER A 136 28.86 0.24 18.86
N LEU A 137 29.61 0.24 19.97
CA LEU A 137 31.04 -0.10 19.98
C LEU A 137 31.34 -1.58 19.71
N ASN A 138 30.41 -2.48 20.04
CA ASN A 138 30.57 -3.94 19.81
C ASN A 138 30.21 -4.38 18.37
N ARG A 139 29.74 -3.46 17.52
CA ARG A 139 29.39 -3.73 16.10
C ARG A 139 30.44 -3.25 15.10
N ILE A 140 31.57 -2.74 15.58
CA ILE A 140 32.75 -2.32 14.79
C ILE A 140 33.81 -3.40 14.96
#